data_AF-A0A382IN50-F1
#
_entry.id   AF-A0A382IN50-F1
#
_cell.length_a   1.000
_cell.length_b   1.000
_cell.length_c   1.000
_cell.angle_alpha   90.00
_cell.angle_beta   90.00
_cell.angle_gamma   90.00
#
_symmetry.space_group_name_H-M   'P 1'
#
loop_
_entity.id
_entity.type
_entity.pdbx_description
1 polymer ?
#
loop_
_entity_poly.entity_id
_entity_poly.type
_entity_poly.pdbx_seq_one_letter_code
_entity_poly.pdbx_strand_id
1 'polypeptide(L)'
;MVIEEKLSAYITKSKKLNPSNFQKKIKIALLSNFTLDGLNETISVKCADIQIGCNAFTGGYNQYNEEILNDKSNLYSFSPDICFLILDTRKILGDLFFSPYNLSVEKRREFIQNKVDELTNLVKSFIEKSNSKLAVSNLVVPTSS
;
A
#
# COMPACT_ATOMS: atom_id res chain seq x y z
N MET A 1 -24.00 -10.00 7.82
CA MET A 1 -23.17 -8.81 7.54
C MET A 1 -22.45 -8.47 8.82
N VAL A 2 -21.11 -8.49 8.83
CA VAL A 2 -20.35 -8.09 10.02
C VAL A 2 -20.54 -6.57 10.18
N ILE A 3 -21.06 -6.13 11.33
CA ILE A 3 -21.17 -4.71 11.63
C ILE A 3 -19.77 -4.21 11.96
N GLU A 4 -19.19 -3.41 11.07
CA GLU A 4 -17.86 -2.84 11.28
C GLU A 4 -17.92 -1.66 12.26
N GLU A 5 -16.89 -1.55 13.09
CA GLU A 5 -16.78 -0.47 14.07
C GLU A 5 -16.32 0.84 13.39
N LYS A 6 -16.55 1.97 14.08
CA LYS A 6 -16.01 3.26 13.64
C LYS A 6 -14.49 3.28 13.75
N LEU A 7 -13.83 4.04 12.87
CA LEU A 7 -12.37 4.18 12.89
C LEU A 7 -11.81 4.64 14.25
N SER A 8 -12.53 5.54 14.95
CA SER A 8 -12.15 5.98 16.30
C SER A 8 -12.05 4.84 17.32
N ALA A 9 -12.85 3.78 17.16
CA ALA A 9 -12.76 2.59 18.00
C ALA A 9 -11.48 1.80 17.71
N TYR A 10 -11.13 1.62 16.43
CA TYR A 10 -9.87 0.99 16.02
C TYR A 10 -8.64 1.74 16.55
N ILE A 11 -8.62 3.06 16.43
CA ILE A 11 -7.54 3.90 16.97
C ILE A 11 -7.43 3.76 18.50
N THR A 12 -8.56 3.67 19.21
CA THR A 12 -8.56 3.52 20.67
C THR A 12 -8.08 2.13 21.10
N LYS A 13 -8.49 1.09 20.37
CA LYS A 13 -8.08 -0.29 20.64
C LYS A 13 -6.60 -0.50 20.33
N SER A 14 -6.11 0.01 19.20
CA SER A 14 -4.71 -0.16 18.78
C SER A 14 -3.71 0.37 19.81
N LYS A 15 -4.02 1.51 20.45
CA LYS A 15 -3.20 2.09 21.54
C LYS A 15 -3.03 1.19 22.77
N LYS A 16 -3.94 0.24 22.97
CA LYS A 16 -3.89 -0.73 24.09
C LYS A 16 -3.18 -2.03 23.71
N LEU A 17 -2.89 -2.23 22.43
CA LEU A 17 -2.21 -3.43 21.94
C LEU A 17 -0.71 -3.31 22.15
N ASN A 18 -0.11 -4.41 22.57
CA ASN A 18 1.33 -4.60 22.50
C ASN A 18 1.59 -5.86 21.67
N PRO A 19 2.19 -5.76 20.47
CA PRO A 19 2.47 -6.90 19.61
C PRO A 19 3.32 -7.99 20.29
N SER A 20 4.09 -7.62 21.32
CA SER A 20 4.90 -8.56 22.10
C SER A 20 4.09 -9.52 22.96
N ASN A 21 2.84 -9.19 23.28
CA ASN A 21 1.96 -10.02 24.11
C ASN A 21 1.40 -11.25 23.36
N PHE A 22 1.61 -11.33 22.04
CA PHE A 22 1.10 -12.40 21.20
C PHE A 22 2.22 -13.40 20.86
N GLN A 23 1.87 -14.69 20.84
CA GLN A 23 2.80 -15.76 20.47
C GLN A 23 3.18 -15.68 18.97
N LYS A 24 2.18 -15.49 18.11
CA LYS A 24 2.37 -15.30 16.67
C LYS A 24 2.51 -13.81 16.39
N LYS A 25 3.46 -13.45 15.51
CA LYS A 25 3.74 -12.07 15.15
C LYS A 25 3.89 -11.93 13.65
N ILE A 26 3.59 -10.75 13.14
CA ILE A 26 3.77 -10.39 11.73
C ILE A 26 4.21 -8.94 11.61
N LYS A 27 5.13 -8.68 10.70
CA LYS A 27 5.53 -7.35 10.26
C LYS A 27 4.85 -7.00 8.94
N ILE A 28 4.08 -5.92 8.93
CA ILE A 28 3.32 -5.47 7.76
C ILE A 28 3.83 -4.11 7.31
N ALA A 29 4.21 -3.96 6.04
CA ALA A 29 4.48 -2.66 5.45
C ALA A 29 3.30 -2.20 4.59
N LEU A 30 2.96 -0.92 4.66
CA LEU A 30 1.91 -0.26 3.89
C LEU A 30 2.54 0.88 3.10
N LEU A 31 2.55 0.76 1.77
CA LEU A 31 3.03 1.79 0.85
C LEU A 31 1.89 2.27 -0.03
N SER A 32 1.82 3.57 -0.30
CA SER A 32 0.77 4.12 -1.15
C SER A 32 1.12 5.46 -1.78
N ASN A 33 0.27 5.88 -2.71
CA ASN A 33 0.28 7.22 -3.29
C ASN A 33 -0.76 8.17 -2.69
N PHE A 34 -1.46 7.78 -1.62
CA PHE A 34 -2.45 8.58 -0.89
C PHE A 34 -2.31 8.41 0.63
N THR A 35 -3.17 9.01 1.44
CA THR A 35 -3.11 8.84 2.90
C THR A 35 -3.79 7.53 3.30
N LEU A 36 -3.15 6.78 4.21
CA LEU A 36 -3.68 5.51 4.74
C LEU A 36 -4.14 5.68 6.20
N ASP A 37 -4.65 6.86 6.53
CA ASP A 37 -5.01 7.24 7.90
C ASP A 37 -5.94 6.21 8.53
N GLY A 38 -5.53 5.64 9.67
CA GLY A 38 -6.33 4.66 10.39
C GLY A 38 -6.21 3.21 9.89
N LEU A 39 -5.61 2.97 8.72
CA LEU A 39 -5.46 1.62 8.18
C LEU A 39 -4.49 0.80 9.02
N ASN A 40 -3.41 1.42 9.49
CA ASN A 40 -2.41 0.79 10.33
C ASN A 40 -3.01 0.28 11.64
N GLU A 41 -3.83 1.11 12.29
CA GLU A 41 -4.54 0.80 13.53
C GLU A 41 -5.58 -0.29 13.29
N THR A 42 -6.33 -0.20 12.20
CA THR A 42 -7.36 -1.18 11.84
C THR A 42 -6.75 -2.57 11.61
N ILE A 43 -5.66 -2.66 10.83
CA ILE A 43 -4.94 -3.92 10.61
C ILE A 43 -4.42 -4.47 11.93
N SER A 44 -3.83 -3.62 12.77
CA SER A 44 -3.28 -4.05 14.06
C SER A 44 -4.34 -4.67 14.97
N VAL A 45 -5.52 -4.06 15.04
CA VAL A 45 -6.66 -4.59 15.81
C VAL A 45 -7.21 -5.88 15.20
N LYS A 46 -7.40 -5.93 13.88
CA LYS A 46 -7.91 -7.14 13.21
C LYS A 46 -6.93 -8.32 13.34
N CYS A 47 -5.61 -8.07 13.33
CA CYS A 47 -4.62 -9.09 13.64
C CYS A 47 -4.72 -9.57 15.10
N ALA A 48 -4.90 -8.65 16.05
CA ALA A 48 -5.08 -9.01 17.45
C ALA A 48 -6.36 -9.85 17.70
N ASP A 49 -7.44 -9.55 16.98
CA ASP A 49 -8.70 -10.32 17.04
C ASP A 49 -8.48 -11.81 16.67
N ILE A 50 -7.50 -12.09 15.79
CA ILE A 50 -7.08 -13.44 15.40
C ILE A 50 -5.82 -13.94 16.14
N GLN A 51 -5.47 -13.31 17.26
CA GLN A 51 -4.33 -13.66 18.14
C GLN A 51 -2.96 -13.54 17.46
N ILE A 52 -2.78 -12.55 16.58
CA ILE A 52 -1.51 -12.24 15.93
C ILE A 52 -1.07 -10.81 16.32
N GLY A 53 0.13 -10.69 16.88
CA GLY A 53 0.75 -9.40 17.16
C GLY A 53 1.25 -8.76 15.86
N CYS A 54 0.64 -7.66 15.45
CA CYS A 54 1.06 -6.92 14.25
C CYS A 54 2.00 -5.78 14.62
N ASN A 55 3.19 -5.77 14.06
CA ASN A 55 4.00 -4.56 13.98
C ASN A 55 3.86 -4.03 12.56
N ALA A 56 3.52 -2.77 12.38
CA ALA A 56 3.24 -2.26 11.06
C ALA A 56 3.90 -0.91 10.80
N PHE A 57 4.43 -0.81 9.58
CA PHE A 57 5.16 0.32 9.04
C PHE A 57 4.31 0.92 7.92
N THR A 58 4.21 2.25 7.88
CA THR A 58 3.57 2.97 6.79
C THR A 58 4.60 3.90 6.17
N GLY A 59 4.83 3.76 4.86
CA GLY A 59 5.68 4.67 4.10
C GLY A 59 5.06 6.06 4.02
N GLY A 60 5.88 7.09 3.80
CA GLY A 60 5.37 8.44 3.65
C GLY A 60 4.43 8.60 2.46
N TYR A 61 3.60 9.64 2.51
CA TYR A 61 2.64 9.95 1.45
C TYR A 61 3.33 10.05 0.09
N ASN A 62 2.92 9.21 -0.86
CA ASN A 62 3.48 9.18 -2.22
C ASN A 62 5.00 8.92 -2.31
N GLN A 63 5.58 8.28 -1.28
CA GLN A 63 6.99 7.91 -1.23
C GLN A 63 7.25 6.43 -1.52
N TYR A 64 6.24 5.70 -2.01
CA TYR A 64 6.35 4.26 -2.29
C TYR A 64 7.50 3.93 -3.26
N ASN A 65 7.79 4.80 -4.24
CA ASN A 65 8.93 4.62 -5.13
C ASN A 65 10.26 4.72 -4.39
N GLU A 66 10.43 5.73 -3.53
CA GLU A 66 11.67 5.94 -2.77
C GLU A 66 11.91 4.80 -1.79
N GLU A 67 10.87 4.34 -1.10
CA GLU A 67 10.95 3.21 -0.17
C GLU A 67 11.40 1.91 -0.85
N ILE A 68 10.98 1.66 -2.10
CA ILE A 68 11.34 0.45 -2.86
C ILE A 68 12.68 0.60 -3.60
N LEU A 69 13.00 1.78 -4.12
CA LEU A 69 14.21 1.95 -4.93
C LEU A 69 15.47 2.16 -4.08
N ASN A 70 15.35 2.76 -2.89
CA ASN A 70 16.47 3.02 -2.00
C ASN A 70 16.74 1.83 -1.07
N ASP A 71 17.89 1.16 -1.22
CA ASP A 71 18.28 0.00 -0.40
C ASP A 71 18.43 0.32 1.10
N LYS A 72 18.57 1.61 1.44
CA LYS A 72 18.69 2.10 2.82
C LYS A 72 17.38 2.67 3.36
N SER A 73 16.25 2.39 2.70
CA SER A 73 14.94 2.89 3.11
C SER A 73 14.48 2.29 4.43
N ASN A 74 13.46 2.92 5.01
CA ASN A 74 12.83 2.43 6.24
C ASN A 74 12.11 1.10 5.98
N LEU A 75 11.56 0.89 4.78
CA LEU A 75 10.97 -0.36 4.35
C LEU A 75 11.93 -1.54 4.52
N TYR A 76 13.15 -1.43 3.98
CA TYR A 76 14.13 -2.53 4.05
C TYR A 76 14.70 -2.69 5.46
N SER A 77 14.91 -1.59 6.18
CA SER A 77 15.34 -1.60 7.58
C SER A 77 14.29 -2.27 8.50
N PHE A 78 13.00 -2.04 8.22
CA PHE A 78 11.88 -2.65 8.93
C PHE A 78 11.78 -4.17 8.68
N SER A 79 12.16 -4.61 7.47
CA SER A 79 12.16 -6.00 7.02
C SER A 79 10.79 -6.67 7.25
N PRO A 80 9.75 -6.28 6.48
CA PRO A 80 8.40 -6.79 6.65
C PRO A 80 8.27 -8.25 6.22
N ASP A 81 7.27 -8.97 6.75
CA ASP A 81 6.88 -10.30 6.25
C ASP A 81 5.99 -10.15 5.00
N ILE A 82 5.13 -9.13 5.01
CA ILE A 82 4.25 -8.76 3.90
C ILE A 82 4.26 -7.25 3.70
N CYS A 83 4.33 -6.82 2.45
CA CYS A 83 4.20 -5.44 2.03
C CYS A 83 2.95 -5.30 1.17
N PHE A 84 2.12 -4.31 1.47
CA PHE A 84 1.00 -3.90 0.64
C PHE A 84 1.38 -2.64 -0.13
N LEU A 85 1.24 -2.70 -1.46
CA LEU A 85 1.35 -1.55 -2.35
C LEU A 85 -0.06 -1.16 -2.79
N ILE A 86 -0.59 -0.09 -2.19
CA ILE A 86 -1.97 0.36 -2.38
C ILE A 86 -1.96 1.65 -3.20
N LEU A 87 -2.39 1.58 -4.45
CA LEU A 87 -2.28 2.69 -5.38
C LEU A 87 -3.65 3.13 -5.90
N ASP A 88 -3.87 4.43 -5.92
CA ASP A 88 -5.03 5.05 -6.56
C ASP A 88 -4.75 5.31 -8.04
N THR A 89 -5.57 4.71 -8.90
CA THR A 89 -5.52 4.86 -10.36
C THR A 89 -5.67 6.31 -10.80
N ARG A 90 -6.45 7.14 -10.08
CA ARG A 90 -6.61 8.58 -10.40
C ARG A 90 -5.29 9.31 -10.33
N LYS A 91 -4.48 8.99 -9.31
CA LYS A 91 -3.16 9.58 -9.14
C LYS A 91 -2.13 9.04 -10.11
N ILE A 92 -2.22 7.75 -10.45
CA ILE A 92 -1.33 7.16 -11.47
C ILE A 92 -1.57 7.79 -12.84
N LEU A 93 -2.83 7.97 -13.22
CA LEU A 93 -3.21 8.51 -14.52
C LEU A 93 -3.18 10.05 -14.58
N GLY A 94 -3.28 10.74 -13.44
CA GLY A 94 -3.24 12.20 -13.38
C GLY A 94 -4.31 12.84 -14.26
N ASP A 95 -3.92 13.83 -15.08
CA ASP A 95 -4.82 14.53 -15.99
C ASP A 95 -5.52 13.59 -16.98
N LEU A 96 -4.87 12.49 -17.35
CA LEU A 96 -5.45 11.50 -18.27
C LEU A 96 -6.67 10.79 -17.67
N PHE A 97 -6.75 10.71 -16.34
CA PHE A 97 -7.94 10.18 -15.67
C PHE A 97 -9.18 11.02 -15.97
N PHE A 98 -9.03 12.35 -15.90
CA PHE A 98 -10.17 13.29 -16.02
C PHE A 98 -10.44 13.70 -17.45
N SER A 99 -9.40 13.76 -18.29
CA SER A 99 -9.49 14.24 -19.67
C SER A 99 -8.80 13.31 -20.65
N PRO A 100 -9.27 12.04 -20.79
CA PRO A 100 -8.62 11.07 -21.66
C PRO A 100 -8.64 11.49 -23.14
N TYR A 101 -9.60 12.32 -23.54
CA TYR A 101 -9.74 12.79 -24.93
C TYR A 101 -8.73 13.88 -25.31
N ASN A 102 -8.01 14.47 -24.35
CA ASN A 102 -7.00 15.50 -24.62
C ASN A 102 -5.77 14.93 -25.34
N LEU A 103 -5.59 13.60 -25.33
CA LEU A 103 -4.50 12.91 -26.00
C LEU A 103 -5.01 12.00 -27.12
N SER A 104 -4.22 11.91 -28.19
CA SER A 104 -4.46 10.94 -29.26
C SER A 104 -4.44 9.51 -28.71
N VAL A 105 -5.03 8.57 -29.45
CA VAL A 105 -5.07 7.15 -29.04
C VAL A 105 -3.65 6.60 -28.88
N GLU A 106 -2.73 6.99 -29.76
CA GLU A 106 -1.33 6.58 -29.76
C GLU A 106 -0.62 7.08 -28.50
N LYS A 107 -0.73 8.39 -28.20
CA LYS A 107 -0.14 8.99 -27.00
C LYS A 107 -0.71 8.40 -25.71
N ARG A 108 -1.99 8.06 -25.69
CA ARG A 108 -2.60 7.35 -24.56
C ARG A 108 -2.01 5.97 -24.37
N ARG A 109 -1.87 5.19 -25.44
CA ARG A 109 -1.26 3.85 -25.38
C ARG A 109 0.18 3.92 -24.88
N GLU A 110 0.96 4.87 -25.39
CA GLU A 110 2.33 5.12 -24.95
C GLU A 110 2.40 5.47 -23.46
N PHE A 111 1.55 6.41 -23.00
CA PHE A 111 1.49 6.78 -21.58
C PHE A 111 1.15 5.58 -20.68
N ILE A 112 0.14 4.79 -21.05
CA ILE A 112 -0.25 3.61 -20.29
C ILE A 112 0.87 2.58 -20.27
N GLN A 113 1.53 2.34 -21.40
CA GLN A 113 2.65 1.41 -21.48
C GLN A 113 3.79 1.85 -20.54
N ASN A 114 4.16 3.13 -20.58
CA ASN A 114 5.18 3.69 -19.69
C ASN A 114 4.81 3.49 -18.20
N LYS A 115 3.54 3.72 -17.82
CA LYS A 115 3.09 3.50 -16.43
C LYS A 115 3.12 2.03 -16.01
N VAL A 116 2.76 1.13 -16.92
CA VAL A 116 2.86 -0.32 -16.69
C VAL A 116 4.32 -0.73 -16.51
N ASP A 117 5.23 -0.21 -17.34
CA ASP A 117 6.66 -0.51 -17.26
C ASP A 117 7.29 0.03 -15.97
N GLU A 118 6.96 1.26 -15.58
CA GLU A 118 7.36 1.86 -14.30
C GLU A 118 6.96 0.97 -13.10
N LEU A 119 5.68 0.57 -13.03
CA LEU A 119 5.17 -0.27 -11.94
C LEU A 119 5.76 -1.69 -11.96
N THR A 120 5.95 -2.25 -13.16
CA THR A 120 6.55 -3.58 -13.32
C THR A 120 8.01 -3.58 -12.87
N ASN A 121 8.78 -2.57 -13.24
CA ASN A 121 10.17 -2.43 -12.82
C ASN A 121 10.27 -2.20 -11.32
N LEU A 122 9.36 -1.41 -10.75
CA LEU A 122 9.29 -1.21 -9.30
C LEU A 122 9.03 -2.54 -8.55
N VAL A 123 8.08 -3.34 -9.02
CA VAL A 123 7.79 -4.66 -8.45
C VAL A 123 9.01 -5.60 -8.56
N LYS A 124 9.69 -5.61 -9.70
CA LYS A 124 10.93 -6.39 -9.89
C LYS A 124 12.00 -5.96 -8.89
N SER A 125 12.26 -4.66 -8.75
CA SER A 125 13.22 -4.14 -7.78
C SER A 125 12.85 -4.52 -6.35
N PHE A 126 11.56 -4.51 -5.98
CA PHE A 126 11.12 -4.98 -4.67
C PHE A 126 11.45 -6.46 -4.45
N ILE A 127 11.12 -7.32 -5.41
CA ILE A 127 11.34 -8.77 -5.33
C ILE A 127 12.83 -9.11 -5.27
N GLU A 128 13.68 -8.38 -5.99
CA GLU A 128 15.14 -8.59 -5.97
C GLU A 128 15.78 -8.22 -4.62
N LYS A 129 15.21 -7.24 -3.93
CA LYS A 129 15.78 -6.66 -2.70
C LYS A 129 15.14 -7.16 -1.42
N SER A 130 13.98 -7.81 -1.50
CA SER A 130 13.20 -8.23 -0.33
C SER A 130 12.78 -9.68 -0.39
N ASN A 131 12.80 -10.34 0.77
CA ASN A 131 12.18 -11.65 0.97
C ASN A 131 10.68 -11.55 1.36
N SER A 132 10.15 -10.33 1.51
CA SER A 132 8.75 -10.11 1.85
C SER A 132 7.81 -10.55 0.74
N LYS A 133 6.59 -10.97 1.11
CA LYS A 133 5.50 -11.10 0.13
C LYS A 133 4.99 -9.71 -0.27
N LEU A 134 4.82 -9.46 -1.56
CA LEU A 134 4.21 -8.22 -2.05
C LEU A 134 2.75 -8.47 -2.46
N ALA A 135 1.84 -7.70 -1.89
CA ALA A 135 0.44 -7.64 -2.30
C ALA A 135 0.16 -6.27 -2.94
N VAL A 136 -0.28 -6.27 -4.20
CA VAL A 136 -0.59 -5.04 -4.94
C VAL A 136 -2.10 -4.87 -5.01
N SER A 137 -2.62 -3.70 -4.65
CA SER A 137 -4.05 -3.41 -4.81
C SER A 137 -4.43 -3.41 -6.29
N ASN A 138 -5.61 -3.92 -6.60
CA ASN A 138 -6.12 -3.81 -7.96
C ASN A 138 -6.34 -2.34 -8.36
N LEU A 139 -6.11 -2.02 -9.63
CA LEU A 139 -6.35 -0.69 -10.20
C LEU A 139 -7.78 -0.63 -10.74
N VAL A 140 -8.57 0.31 -10.24
CA VAL A 140 -9.97 0.45 -10.65
C VAL A 140 -10.03 1.01 -12.07
N VAL A 141 -10.82 0.38 -12.93
CA VAL A 141 -11.06 0.88 -14.29
C VAL A 141 -11.79 2.23 -14.19
N PRO A 142 -11.27 3.31 -14.79
CA PRO A 142 -11.97 4.58 -14.83
C PRO A 142 -13.32 4.40 -15.51
N THR A 143 -14.40 4.75 -14.81
CA THR A 143 -15.74 4.80 -15.39
C THR A 143 -16.11 6.26 -15.55
N SER A 144 -16.70 6.62 -16.70
CA SER A 144 -17.28 7.93 -16.92
C SER A 144 -18.63 7.98 -16.22
N SER A 145 -18.64 8.49 -14.98
CA SER A 145 -19.87 8.87 -14.27
C SER A 145 -20.22 10.33 -14.54
#